data_AF-A0A9E5AMJ7-F1
#
_entry.id   AF-A0A9E5AMJ7-F1
#
_cell.length_a   1.000
_cell.length_b   1.000
_cell.length_c   1.000
_cell.angle_alpha   90.00
_cell.angle_beta   90.00
_cell.angle_gamma   90.00
#
_symmetry.space_group_name_H-M   'P 1'
#
loop_
_entity.id
_entity.type
_entity.pdbx_description
1 polymer ?
#
loop_
_entity_poly.entity_id
_entity_poly.type
_entity_poly.pdbx_seq_one_letter_code
_entity_poly.pdbx_strand_id
1 'polypeptide(L)'
;MNTPIRNILGQVGMKVDLRFMMDTGRVFIANLSKGKLGADKANLLGSLLTTQFQLAALSPADSPEDKRPDFHLFVDEFHNFTTDSVASILAEARKYRLSLTLSHQYIDQLPLPIRQAVIRG
;
A
#
# COMPACT_ATOMS: atom_id res chain seq x y z
N MET A 1 21.71 13.71 1.13
CA MET A 1 20.40 13.03 1.27
C MET A 1 19.36 14.03 1.74
N ASN A 2 18.17 14.02 1.14
CA ASN A 2 17.11 14.98 1.44
C ASN A 2 16.46 14.67 2.82
N THR A 3 16.33 15.69 3.67
CA THR A 3 15.93 15.61 5.10
C THR A 3 14.65 14.80 5.37
N PRO A 4 13.57 14.88 4.55
CA PRO A 4 12.32 14.17 4.82
C PRO A 4 12.44 12.64 4.74
N ILE A 5 13.17 12.11 3.75
CA ILE A 5 13.35 10.65 3.62
C ILE A 5 14.17 10.12 4.79
N ARG A 6 15.23 10.83 5.18
CA ARG A 6 16.04 10.46 6.36
C ARG A 6 15.20 10.44 7.63
N ASN A 7 14.25 11.34 7.79
CA ASN A 7 13.39 11.40 8.98
C ASN A 7 12.34 10.28 9.02
N ILE A 8 12.04 9.64 7.89
CA ILE A 8 11.10 8.52 7.80
C ILE A 8 11.86 7.19 7.89
N LEU A 9 12.89 7.00 7.06
CA LEU A 9 13.63 5.74 6.96
C LEU A 9 14.77 5.61 7.97
N GLY A 10 15.31 6.73 8.47
CA GLY A 10 16.41 6.75 9.44
C GLY A 10 15.97 6.72 10.89
N GLN A 11 14.70 6.38 11.16
CA GLN A 11 14.23 6.24 12.54
C GLN A 11 14.76 4.94 13.15
N VAL A 12 15.23 5.01 14.40
CA VAL A 12 15.76 3.86 15.16
C VAL A 12 14.67 2.82 15.47
N GLY A 13 13.39 3.21 15.39
CA GLY A 13 12.25 2.32 15.49
C GLY A 13 11.08 2.79 14.62
N MET A 14 10.28 1.84 14.15
CA MET A 14 9.07 2.11 13.38
C MET A 14 8.04 2.79 14.30
N LYS A 15 7.79 4.09 14.12
CA LYS A 15 6.75 4.81 14.89
C LYS A 15 5.32 4.51 14.42
N VAL A 16 5.19 3.88 13.26
CA VAL A 16 3.91 3.55 12.63
C VAL A 16 3.79 2.04 12.54
N ASP A 17 2.94 1.47 13.40
CA ASP A 17 2.61 0.04 13.36
C ASP A 17 1.37 -0.17 12.47
N LEU A 18 1.60 -0.54 11.21
CA LEU A 18 0.52 -0.75 10.25
C LEU A 18 -0.35 -1.96 10.62
N ARG A 19 0.21 -2.98 11.27
CA ARG A 19 -0.56 -4.16 11.69
C ARG A 19 -1.57 -3.77 12.75
N PHE A 20 -1.10 -3.08 13.79
CA PHE A 20 -1.97 -2.53 14.82
C PHE A 20 -3.03 -1.59 14.25
N MET A 21 -2.67 -0.74 13.29
CA MET A 21 -3.64 0.14 12.63
C MET A 21 -4.72 -0.64 11.88
N MET A 22 -4.36 -1.71 11.17
CA MET A 22 -5.32 -2.58 10.50
C MET A 22 -6.23 -3.30 11.51
N ASP A 23 -5.65 -3.88 12.56
CA ASP A 23 -6.40 -4.66 13.56
C ASP A 23 -7.32 -3.82 14.43
N THR A 24 -7.01 -2.53 14.62
CA THR A 24 -7.82 -1.60 15.43
C THR A 24 -8.67 -0.65 14.60
N GLY A 25 -8.69 -0.80 13.27
CA GLY A 25 -9.50 0.03 12.37
C GLY A 25 -9.09 1.51 12.37
N ARG A 26 -7.79 1.81 12.54
CA ARG A 26 -7.28 3.18 12.53
C ARG A 26 -7.13 3.74 11.12
N VAL A 27 -7.28 5.05 11.01
CA VAL A 27 -7.10 5.77 9.75
C VAL A 27 -5.62 6.16 9.58
N PHE A 28 -5.06 5.85 8.41
CA PHE A 28 -3.73 6.29 7.98
C PHE A 28 -3.86 7.21 6.76
N ILE A 29 -3.23 8.38 6.78
CA ILE A 29 -3.21 9.33 5.66
C ILE A 29 -1.77 9.67 5.33
N ALA A 30 -1.36 9.39 4.10
CA ALA A 30 -0.06 9.77 3.56
C ALA A 30 -0.22 10.79 2.43
N ASN A 31 0.31 12.00 2.62
CA ASN A 31 0.36 12.99 1.55
C ASN A 31 1.63 12.81 0.72
N LEU A 32 1.49 12.17 -0.45
CA LEU A 32 2.58 11.90 -1.39
C LEU A 32 2.65 12.91 -2.53
N SER A 33 2.26 14.16 -2.30
CA SER A 33 2.27 15.22 -3.31
C SER A 33 3.64 15.33 -4.00
N LYS A 34 3.70 14.98 -5.29
CA LYS A 34 4.90 15.08 -6.12
C LYS A 34 5.45 16.52 -6.16
N GLY A 35 4.58 17.53 -6.11
CA GLY A 35 4.98 18.94 -6.05
C GLY A 35 5.73 19.32 -4.77
N LYS A 36 5.46 18.65 -3.64
CA LYS A 36 6.14 18.90 -2.36
C LYS A 36 7.37 17.99 -2.15
N LEU A 37 7.27 16.72 -2.53
CA LEU A 37 8.30 15.71 -2.23
C LEU A 37 9.30 15.51 -3.39
N GLY A 38 8.91 15.87 -4.61
CA GLY A 38 9.54 15.42 -5.85
C GLY A 38 9.01 14.05 -6.28
N ALA A 39 8.94 13.83 -7.61
CA ALA A 39 8.34 12.63 -8.19
C ALA A 39 8.99 11.32 -7.68
N ASP A 40 10.31 11.21 -7.75
CA ASP A 40 11.02 9.98 -7.34
C ASP A 40 10.80 9.63 -5.86
N LYS A 41 10.75 10.64 -4.98
CA LYS A 41 10.55 10.43 -3.55
C LYS A 41 9.12 10.03 -3.23
N ALA A 42 8.15 10.68 -3.88
CA ALA A 42 6.76 10.30 -3.76
C ALA A 42 6.54 8.86 -4.21
N ASN A 43 7.11 8.49 -5.36
CA ASN A 43 7.05 7.14 -5.91
C ASN A 43 7.68 6.11 -4.95
N LEU A 44 8.90 6.36 -4.48
CA LEU A 44 9.58 5.47 -3.52
C LEU A 44 8.77 5.29 -2.23
N LEU A 45 8.30 6.38 -1.62
CA LEU A 45 7.52 6.32 -0.40
C LEU A 45 6.18 5.61 -0.60
N GLY A 46 5.50 5.85 -1.73
CA GLY A 46 4.25 5.18 -2.06
C GLY A 46 4.42 3.68 -2.26
N SER A 47 5.46 3.26 -2.99
CA SER A 47 5.78 1.84 -3.15
C SER A 47 6.12 1.19 -1.81
N LEU A 48 6.95 1.82 -0.98
CA LEU A 48 7.29 1.32 0.36
C LEU A 48 6.06 1.18 1.24
N LEU A 49 5.20 2.19 1.31
CA LEU A 49 3.98 2.14 2.12
C LEU A 49 3.04 1.03 1.64
N THR A 50 2.84 0.90 0.33
CA THR A 50 2.00 -0.15 -0.27
C THR A 50 2.53 -1.54 0.10
N THR A 51 3.84 -1.76 -0.02
CA THR A 51 4.48 -3.01 0.40
C THR A 51 4.41 -3.23 1.91
N GLN A 52 4.46 -2.20 2.74
CA GLN A 52 4.33 -2.38 4.19
C GLN A 52 2.89 -2.76 4.58
N PHE A 53 1.86 -2.17 3.95
CA PHE A 53 0.48 -2.60 4.12
C PHE A 53 0.25 -4.03 3.63
N GLN A 54 0.87 -4.40 2.50
CA GLN A 54 0.90 -5.79 2.03
C GLN A 54 1.42 -6.73 3.13
N LEU A 55 2.63 -6.47 3.62
CA LEU A 55 3.28 -7.33 4.60
C LEU A 55 2.48 -7.39 5.91
N ALA A 56 1.90 -6.28 6.35
CA ALA A 56 1.01 -6.25 7.50
C ALA A 56 -0.24 -7.12 7.29
N ALA A 57 -0.82 -7.12 6.09
CA ALA A 57 -1.97 -7.96 5.73
C ALA A 57 -1.61 -9.46 5.69
N LEU A 58 -0.43 -9.79 5.15
CA LEU A 58 0.11 -11.17 5.08
C LEU A 58 0.55 -11.70 6.45
N SER A 59 0.91 -10.81 7.38
CA SER A 59 1.42 -11.20 8.69
C SER A 59 0.39 -12.00 9.47
N PRO A 60 0.79 -13.06 10.18
CA PRO A 60 -0.11 -13.82 11.04
C PRO A 60 -0.82 -12.87 12.02
N ALA A 61 -2.14 -12.97 12.08
CA ALA A 61 -2.93 -12.32 13.10
C ALA A 61 -3.21 -13.32 14.23
N ASP A 62 -3.20 -12.85 15.47
CA ASP A 62 -3.68 -13.63 16.62
C ASP A 62 -5.19 -13.94 16.53
N SER A 63 -5.91 -13.20 15.68
CA SER A 63 -7.35 -13.36 15.48
C SER A 63 -7.66 -14.28 14.28
N PRO A 64 -8.66 -15.19 14.41
CA PRO A 64 -9.13 -16.00 13.29
C PRO A 64 -9.74 -15.12 12.18
N GLU A 65 -9.67 -15.61 10.93
CA GLU A 65 -9.95 -14.84 9.71
C GLU A 65 -11.34 -14.17 9.70
N ASP A 66 -12.34 -14.85 10.24
CA ASP A 66 -13.72 -14.39 10.37
C ASP A 66 -13.87 -13.17 11.29
N LYS A 67 -12.98 -13.03 12.28
CA LYS A 67 -12.98 -11.93 13.25
C LYS A 67 -12.05 -10.78 12.90
N ARG A 68 -11.26 -10.92 11.83
CA ARG A 68 -10.37 -9.85 11.38
C ARG A 68 -11.21 -8.70 10.80
N PRO A 69 -10.94 -7.44 11.16
CA PRO A 69 -11.62 -6.31 10.54
C PRO A 69 -11.21 -6.18 9.06
N ASP A 70 -12.13 -5.72 8.23
CA ASP A 70 -11.79 -5.32 6.86
C ASP A 70 -10.98 -4.02 6.89
N PHE A 71 -9.91 -3.96 6.10
CA PHE A 71 -9.11 -2.76 5.95
C PHE A 71 -9.15 -2.27 4.50
N HIS A 72 -9.44 -0.98 4.32
CA HIS A 72 -9.56 -0.37 3.00
C HIS A 72 -8.33 0.50 2.71
N LEU A 73 -7.57 0.12 1.69
CA LEU A 73 -6.42 0.88 1.21
C LEU A 73 -6.79 1.61 -0.08
N PHE A 74 -6.83 2.94 0.01
CA PHE A 74 -7.08 3.83 -1.13
C PHE A 74 -5.75 4.35 -1.64
N VAL A 75 -5.45 4.08 -2.91
CA VAL A 75 -4.22 4.53 -3.56
C VAL A 75 -4.58 5.30 -4.82
N ASP A 76 -4.37 6.61 -4.76
CA ASP A 76 -4.48 7.47 -5.94
C ASP A 76 -3.22 7.40 -6.79
N GLU A 77 -3.36 7.61 -8.10
CA GLU A 77 -2.26 7.54 -9.08
C GLU A 77 -1.42 6.26 -8.99
N PHE A 78 -2.11 5.13 -8.79
CA PHE A 78 -1.54 3.82 -8.45
C PHE A 78 -0.46 3.34 -9.42
N HIS A 79 -0.56 3.67 -10.70
CA HIS A 79 0.41 3.32 -11.75
C HIS A 79 1.85 3.74 -11.39
N ASN A 80 2.02 4.78 -10.56
CA ASN A 80 3.34 5.25 -10.13
C ASN A 80 4.02 4.37 -9.09
N PHE A 81 3.24 3.56 -8.36
CA PHE A 81 3.71 2.73 -7.25
C PHE A 81 3.70 1.25 -7.57
N THR A 82 3.29 0.93 -8.81
CA THR A 82 2.98 -0.40 -9.26
C THR A 82 4.26 -1.23 -9.47
N THR A 83 4.38 -2.34 -8.75
CA THR A 83 5.42 -3.37 -8.95
C THR A 83 4.76 -4.73 -9.17
N ASP A 84 5.47 -5.69 -9.74
CA ASP A 84 4.97 -7.06 -9.93
C ASP A 84 4.53 -7.71 -8.61
N SER A 85 5.18 -7.34 -7.49
CA SER A 85 4.81 -7.80 -6.16
C SER A 85 3.49 -7.25 -5.65
N VAL A 86 3.02 -6.11 -6.16
CA VAL A 86 1.71 -5.54 -5.80
C VAL A 86 0.59 -6.24 -6.58
N ALA A 87 0.88 -6.69 -7.81
CA ALA A 87 -0.05 -7.44 -8.64
C ALA A 87 -0.49 -8.74 -7.99
N SER A 88 0.45 -9.47 -7.37
CA SER A 88 0.14 -10.73 -6.68
C SER A 88 -0.75 -10.50 -5.45
N ILE A 89 -0.56 -9.39 -4.72
CA ILE A 89 -1.48 -9.03 -3.62
C ILE A 89 -2.86 -8.77 -4.16
N LEU A 90 -2.98 -7.99 -5.23
CA LEU A 90 -4.29 -7.62 -5.76
C LEU A 90 -5.11 -8.86 -6.08
N ALA A 91 -4.46 -9.92 -6.57
CA ALA A 91 -5.08 -11.21 -6.82
C ALA A 91 -5.45 -11.99 -5.53
N GLU A 92 -4.79 -11.73 -4.40
CA GLU A 92 -4.95 -12.50 -3.15
C GLU A 92 -5.53 -11.69 -1.98
N ALA A 93 -5.77 -10.39 -2.14
CA ALA A 93 -6.11 -9.43 -1.09
C ALA A 93 -7.37 -9.82 -0.31
N ARG A 94 -8.32 -10.50 -0.98
CA ARG A 94 -9.54 -11.03 -0.37
C ARG A 94 -9.28 -12.00 0.78
N LYS A 95 -8.24 -12.85 0.69
CA LYS A 95 -7.84 -13.79 1.76
C LYS A 95 -7.35 -13.06 3.02
N TYR A 96 -6.96 -11.80 2.87
CA TYR A 96 -6.38 -11.00 3.94
C TYR A 96 -7.32 -9.90 4.43
N ARG A 97 -8.59 -9.90 3.97
CA ARG A 97 -9.58 -8.86 4.28
C ARG A 97 -9.07 -7.44 3.97
N LEU A 98 -8.17 -7.34 2.99
CA LEU A 98 -7.64 -6.10 2.48
C LEU A 98 -8.40 -5.74 1.21
N SER A 99 -9.16 -4.66 1.26
CA SER A 99 -9.86 -4.11 0.10
C SER A 99 -9.02 -2.98 -0.49
N LEU A 100 -8.69 -3.07 -1.78
CA LEU A 100 -7.86 -2.10 -2.49
C LEU A 100 -8.76 -1.27 -3.41
N THR A 101 -8.73 0.05 -3.25
CA THR A 101 -9.35 1.00 -4.18
C THR A 101 -8.24 1.76 -4.88
N LEU A 102 -8.05 1.46 -6.17
CA LEU A 102 -6.95 2.00 -6.96
C LEU A 102 -7.50 2.99 -7.99
N SER A 103 -7.01 4.23 -7.92
CA SER A 103 -7.32 5.25 -8.92
C SER A 103 -6.15 5.39 -9.89
N HIS A 104 -6.46 5.45 -11.18
CA HIS A 104 -5.51 5.71 -12.25
C HIS A 104 -6.23 6.42 -13.42
N GLN A 105 -5.52 7.28 -14.15
CA GLN A 105 -6.14 8.07 -15.23
C GLN A 105 -6.35 7.27 -16.52
N TYR A 106 -5.45 6.33 -16.85
CA TYR A 106 -5.54 5.53 -18.08
C TYR A 106 -5.24 4.05 -17.79
N ILE A 107 -6.06 3.14 -18.33
CA ILE A 107 -5.86 1.68 -18.19
C ILE A 107 -4.55 1.25 -18.86
N ASP A 108 -4.16 1.92 -19.94
CA ASP A 108 -2.98 1.56 -20.74
C ASP A 108 -1.64 1.84 -20.04
N GLN A 109 -1.67 2.57 -18.92
CA GLN A 109 -0.50 2.81 -18.08
C GLN A 109 -0.18 1.64 -17.15
N LEU A 110 -1.09 0.66 -17.02
CA LEU A 110 -0.86 -0.53 -16.20
C LEU A 110 -0.14 -1.62 -17.01
N PRO A 111 0.94 -2.21 -16.45
CA PRO A 111 1.55 -3.40 -17.04
C PRO A 111 0.53 -4.52 -17.22
N LEU A 112 0.68 -5.31 -18.29
CA LEU A 112 -0.29 -6.36 -18.65
C LEU A 112 -0.66 -7.32 -17.49
N PRO A 113 0.29 -7.81 -16.66
CA PRO A 113 -0.05 -8.66 -15.52
C PRO A 113 -0.98 -8.00 -14.49
N ILE A 114 -0.87 -6.69 -14.35
CA ILE A 114 -1.53 -5.89 -13.31
C ILE A 114 -2.93 -5.51 -13.77
N ARG A 115 -3.04 -5.14 -15.05
CA ARG A 115 -4.34 -5.01 -15.71
C ARG A 115 -5.17 -6.30 -15.59
N GLN A 116 -4.53 -7.46 -15.75
CA GLN A 116 -5.22 -8.75 -15.58
C GLN A 116 -5.65 -9.00 -14.12
N ALA A 117 -4.79 -8.68 -13.14
CA ALA A 117 -5.12 -8.84 -11.73
C ALA A 117 -6.29 -7.93 -11.28
N VAL A 118 -6.32 -6.69 -11.76
CA VAL A 118 -7.39 -5.72 -11.41
C VAL A 118 -8.74 -6.11 -12.03
N ILE A 119 -8.76 -6.64 -13.26
CA ILE A 119 -10.01 -6.97 -13.97
C ILE A 119 -10.59 -8.33 -13.54
N ARG A 120 -9.77 -9.25 -13.02
CA ARG A 120 -10.20 -10.61 -12.62
C ARG A 120 -10.47 -10.79 -11.13
N GLY A 121 -10.19 -9.78 -10.30
CA GLY A 121 -10.40 -9.80 -8.84
C GLY A 121 -11.86 -9.58 -8.43
#